data_AF-A0A7V6Z1I9-F1
#
_entry.id   AF-A0A7V6Z1I9-F1
#
_cell.length_a   1.000
_cell.length_b   1.000
_cell.length_c   1.000
_cell.angle_alpha   90.00
_cell.angle_beta   90.00
_cell.angle_gamma   90.00
#
_symmetry.space_group_name_H-M   'P 1'
#
loop_
_entity.id
_entity.type
_entity.pdbx_description
1 polymer ?
#
loop_
_entity_poly.entity_id
_entity_poly.type
_entity_poly.pdbx_seq_one_letter_code
_entity_poly.pdbx_strand_id
1 'polypeptide(L)'
;MNPVDHARKLRERFGELFSEPIEFRGEISLQLIDSERIADVCTFAKQDLGFNYLVDISSLDNYGDDPRFTVVYHLYGLGHHCYLRIKTSVSEEKCEVPTVTGVWRTANWHEREIYDMMGIRFRGHPDLRRILMWEGYPYFPLRKDFPLAGKSSNVPEVAFTEPAPMAGGPFTTIAGGKDAVAREPRVRIPETDSLELNARVERRQDIKDAHGENFGPGPIEPKK
;
A
#
# COMPACT_ATOMS: atom_id res chain seq x y z
N MET A 1 11.50 -24.67 13.88
CA MET A 1 12.40 -23.59 14.34
C MET A 1 11.52 -22.39 14.61
N ASN A 2 11.66 -21.71 15.75
CA ASN A 2 10.76 -20.62 16.09
C ASN A 2 11.08 -19.43 15.16
N PRO A 3 10.08 -18.71 14.61
CA PRO A 3 10.34 -17.47 13.86
C PRO A 3 11.40 -16.57 14.53
N VAL A 4 11.36 -16.47 15.87
CA VAL A 4 12.28 -15.61 16.65
C VAL A 4 13.74 -16.06 16.51
N ASP A 5 14.00 -17.35 16.34
CA ASP A 5 15.35 -17.88 16.11
C ASP A 5 15.93 -17.37 14.78
N HIS A 6 15.11 -17.29 13.73
CA HIS A 6 15.54 -16.79 12.42
C HIS A 6 15.89 -15.30 12.47
N ALA A 7 15.09 -14.52 13.22
CA ALA A 7 15.36 -13.11 13.45
C ALA A 7 16.66 -12.89 14.24
N ARG A 8 16.91 -13.74 15.25
CA ARG A 8 18.16 -13.70 16.02
C ARG A 8 19.37 -13.99 15.13
N LYS A 9 19.31 -15.04 14.31
CA LYS A 9 20.40 -15.40 13.37
C LYS A 9 20.71 -14.28 12.37
N LEU A 10 19.68 -13.58 11.88
CA LEU A 10 19.86 -12.41 11.02
C LEU A 10 20.60 -11.28 11.76
N ARG A 11 20.22 -11.02 13.01
CA ARG A 11 20.89 -10.02 13.86
C ARG A 11 22.30 -10.45 14.28
N GLU A 12 22.57 -11.73 14.48
CA GLU A 12 23.93 -12.20 14.80
C GLU A 12 24.89 -11.94 13.64
N ARG A 13 24.42 -12.05 12.39
CA ARG A 13 25.26 -11.85 11.19
C ARG A 13 25.32 -10.40 10.71
N PHE A 14 24.25 -9.63 10.90
CA PHE A 14 24.10 -8.27 10.33
C PHE A 14 23.71 -7.22 11.38
N GLY A 15 24.05 -7.45 12.65
CA GLY A 15 23.40 -6.83 13.81
C GLY A 15 23.24 -5.31 13.84
N GLU A 16 24.19 -4.54 13.30
CA GLU A 16 24.10 -3.07 13.25
C GLU A 16 23.13 -2.56 12.18
N LEU A 17 22.73 -3.41 11.23
CA LEU A 17 21.86 -3.03 10.11
C LEU A 17 20.37 -3.21 10.42
N PHE A 18 20.02 -3.92 11.49
CA PHE A 18 18.64 -4.26 11.83
C PHE A 18 18.14 -3.57 13.09
N SER A 19 16.88 -3.12 13.04
CA SER A 19 16.14 -2.72 14.24
C SER A 19 15.80 -3.92 15.13
N GLU A 20 15.19 -3.62 16.27
CA GLU A 20 14.57 -4.67 17.09
C GLU A 20 13.50 -5.44 16.30
N PRO A 21 13.44 -6.78 16.46
CA PRO A 21 12.42 -7.60 15.83
C PRO A 21 11.07 -7.31 16.45
N ILE A 22 10.08 -7.06 15.59
CA ILE A 22 8.70 -6.87 16.00
C ILE A 22 7.95 -8.16 15.67
N GLU A 23 7.46 -8.85 16.70
CA GLU A 23 6.58 -9.99 16.53
C GLU A 23 5.12 -9.55 16.62
N PHE A 24 4.33 -9.94 15.63
CA PHE A 24 2.89 -9.72 15.65
C PHE A 24 2.16 -10.93 15.05
N ARG A 25 1.28 -11.55 15.85
CA ARG A 25 0.46 -12.70 15.44
C ARG A 25 1.26 -13.86 14.81
N GLY A 26 2.47 -14.11 15.29
CA GLY A 26 3.35 -15.17 14.78
C GLY A 26 4.12 -14.82 13.51
N GLU A 27 4.00 -13.58 13.03
CA GLU A 27 4.86 -13.03 11.98
C GLU A 27 5.95 -12.15 12.59
N ILE A 28 7.15 -12.21 12.02
CA ILE A 28 8.24 -11.35 12.44
C ILE A 28 8.55 -10.33 11.37
N SER A 29 8.63 -9.08 11.82
CA SER A 29 9.07 -7.94 11.02
C SER A 29 10.43 -7.45 11.51
N LEU A 30 11.37 -7.28 10.57
CA LEU A 30 12.67 -6.67 10.79
C LEU A 30 12.78 -5.42 9.90
N GLN A 31 13.16 -4.28 10.49
CA GLN A 31 13.51 -3.08 9.72
C GLN A 31 15.03 -3.12 9.44
N LEU A 32 15.39 -3.08 8.17
CA LEU A 32 16.74 -2.89 7.68
C LEU A 32 16.98 -1.38 7.48
N ILE A 33 17.98 -0.86 8.20
CA ILE A 33 18.37 0.56 8.19
C ILE A 33 19.07 0.89 6.87
N ASP A 34 19.99 0.03 6.42
CA ASP A 34 20.75 0.22 5.18
C ASP A 34 20.14 -0.57 4.01
N SER A 35 19.51 0.14 3.08
CA SER A 35 18.91 -0.44 1.88
C SER A 35 19.93 -1.04 0.91
N GLU A 36 21.22 -0.64 0.94
CA GLU A 36 22.24 -1.21 0.04
C GLU A 36 22.57 -2.67 0.36
N ARG A 37 22.31 -3.13 1.59
CA ARG A 37 22.62 -4.49 2.03
C ARG A 37 21.45 -5.46 1.87
N ILE A 38 20.34 -5.03 1.26
CA ILE A 38 19.15 -5.86 1.12
C ILE A 38 19.41 -7.13 0.32
N ALA A 39 20.21 -7.07 -0.74
CA ALA A 39 20.52 -8.23 -1.58
C ALA A 39 21.32 -9.29 -0.80
N ASP A 40 22.28 -8.87 0.03
CA ASP A 40 23.07 -9.76 0.90
C ASP A 40 22.19 -10.43 1.95
N VAL A 41 21.34 -9.65 2.61
CA VAL A 41 20.38 -10.11 3.61
C VAL A 41 19.44 -11.15 3.01
N CYS A 42 18.86 -10.85 1.86
CA CYS A 42 17.96 -11.75 1.15
C CYS A 42 18.66 -13.04 0.70
N THR A 43 19.92 -12.95 0.26
CA THR A 43 20.74 -14.11 -0.10
C THR A 43 20.96 -15.02 1.11
N PHE A 44 21.33 -14.45 2.26
CA PHE A 44 21.50 -15.19 3.51
C PHE A 44 20.17 -15.81 3.99
N ALA A 45 19.07 -15.06 3.91
CA ALA A 45 17.74 -15.58 4.28
C ALA A 45 17.35 -16.79 3.42
N LYS A 46 17.68 -16.79 2.13
CA LYS A 46 17.41 -17.94 1.26
C LYS A 46 18.35 -19.12 1.57
N GLN A 47 19.65 -18.88 1.62
CA GLN A 47 20.66 -19.95 1.69
C GLN A 47 20.76 -20.59 3.09
N ASP A 48 20.83 -19.79 4.14
CA ASP A 48 21.13 -20.26 5.50
C ASP A 48 19.86 -20.47 6.34
N LEU A 49 18.82 -19.66 6.10
CA LEU A 49 17.58 -19.73 6.88
C LEU A 49 16.47 -20.53 6.21
N GLY A 50 16.60 -20.87 4.92
CA GLY A 50 15.65 -21.72 4.21
C GLY A 50 14.40 -20.99 3.68
N PHE A 51 14.45 -19.67 3.54
CA PHE A 51 13.36 -18.88 2.93
C PHE A 51 13.34 -19.03 1.40
N ASN A 52 12.80 -20.16 0.94
CA ASN A 52 12.78 -20.53 -0.48
C ASN A 52 11.71 -19.82 -1.30
N TYR A 53 10.67 -19.29 -0.66
CA TYR A 53 9.53 -18.67 -1.35
C TYR A 53 9.47 -17.17 -1.05
N LEU A 54 9.60 -16.35 -2.10
CA LEU A 54 9.28 -14.93 -2.05
C LEU A 54 7.79 -14.79 -2.33
N VAL A 55 7.03 -14.36 -1.31
CA VAL A 55 5.57 -14.21 -1.39
C VAL A 55 5.22 -12.96 -2.18
N ASP A 56 5.82 -11.83 -1.80
CA ASP A 56 5.51 -10.52 -2.36
C ASP A 56 6.62 -9.51 -2.05
N ILE A 57 6.76 -8.50 -2.91
CA ILE A 57 7.49 -7.28 -2.61
C ILE A 57 6.52 -6.12 -2.80
N SER A 58 6.27 -5.38 -1.72
CA SER A 58 5.38 -4.24 -1.70
C SER A 58 6.13 -2.97 -1.34
N SER A 59 5.59 -1.83 -1.74
CA SER A 59 6.13 -0.51 -1.45
C SER A 59 5.06 0.35 -0.78
N LEU A 60 5.46 1.09 0.25
CA LEU A 60 4.62 2.06 0.94
C LEU A 60 5.18 3.47 0.75
N ASP A 61 4.27 4.43 0.57
CA ASP A 61 4.55 5.87 0.59
C ASP A 61 4.14 6.43 1.96
N ASN A 62 5.11 6.69 2.82
CA ASN A 62 4.91 7.34 4.12
C ASN A 62 5.04 8.85 3.91
N TYR A 63 4.05 9.44 3.25
CA TYR A 63 4.04 10.86 2.93
C TYR A 63 4.04 11.72 4.21
N GLY A 64 5.15 12.42 4.46
CA GLY A 64 5.36 13.25 5.65
C GLY A 64 6.45 12.74 6.59
N ASP A 65 6.92 11.50 6.40
CA ASP A 65 8.06 10.93 7.13
C ASP A 65 9.32 10.92 6.26
N ASP A 66 10.49 11.11 6.88
CA ASP A 66 11.78 10.85 6.25
C ASP A 66 12.41 9.62 6.93
N PRO A 67 12.69 8.52 6.20
CA PRO A 67 12.59 8.34 4.75
C PRO A 67 11.16 8.05 4.23
N ARG A 68 10.83 8.65 3.08
CA ARG A 68 9.49 8.61 2.48
C ARG A 68 9.02 7.22 2.04
N PHE A 69 9.88 6.45 1.37
CA PHE A 69 9.49 5.17 0.80
C PHE A 69 9.91 4.02 1.70
N THR A 70 9.04 3.03 1.88
CA THR A 70 9.38 1.76 2.55
C THR A 70 9.11 0.61 1.61
N VAL A 71 10.11 -0.21 1.33
CA VAL A 71 9.96 -1.46 0.57
C VAL A 71 9.89 -2.62 1.55
N VAL A 72 8.91 -3.50 1.36
CA VAL A 72 8.60 -4.62 2.24
C VAL A 72 8.69 -5.91 1.47
N TYR A 73 9.57 -6.80 1.91
CA TYR A 73 9.76 -8.12 1.37
C TYR A 73 9.06 -9.13 2.26
N HIS A 74 8.13 -9.89 1.69
CA HIS A 74 7.44 -10.98 2.37
C HIS A 74 8.07 -12.31 1.95
N LEU A 75 8.73 -12.97 2.89
CA LEU A 75 9.42 -14.23 2.69
C LEU A 75 8.69 -15.35 3.43
N TYR A 76 8.68 -16.52 2.84
CA TYR A 76 8.11 -17.73 3.42
C TYR A 76 9.05 -18.92 3.26
N GLY A 77 9.27 -19.62 4.37
CA GLY A 77 10.07 -20.83 4.38
C GLY A 77 9.19 -22.07 4.27
N LEU A 78 9.15 -22.70 3.10
CA LEU A 78 8.34 -23.90 2.85
C LEU A 78 8.69 -25.07 3.78
N GLY A 79 9.96 -25.19 4.19
CA GLY A 79 10.41 -26.30 5.04
C GLY A 79 10.03 -26.19 6.52
N HIS A 80 9.75 -24.98 7.01
CA HIS A 80 9.44 -24.71 8.42
C HIS A 80 8.15 -23.92 8.64
N HIS A 81 7.44 -23.57 7.56
CA HIS A 81 6.16 -22.86 7.55
C HIS A 81 6.17 -21.53 8.32
N CYS A 82 7.27 -20.78 8.28
CA CYS A 82 7.37 -19.48 8.93
C CYS A 82 7.36 -18.33 7.92
N TYR A 83 6.71 -17.23 8.30
CA TYR A 83 6.76 -15.96 7.60
C TYR A 83 7.84 -15.05 8.18
N LEU A 84 8.56 -14.36 7.32
CA LEU A 84 9.51 -13.32 7.68
C LEU A 84 9.25 -12.10 6.80
N ARG A 85 9.10 -10.95 7.43
CA ARG A 85 8.91 -9.67 6.76
C ARG A 85 10.14 -8.80 6.97
N ILE A 86 10.77 -8.39 5.87
CA ILE A 86 11.92 -7.49 5.91
C ILE A 86 11.47 -6.16 5.32
N LYS A 87 11.60 -5.09 6.08
CA LYS A 87 11.26 -3.73 5.65
C LYS A 87 12.54 -2.95 5.45
N THR A 88 12.64 -2.15 4.41
CA THR A 88 13.77 -1.24 4.19
C THR A 88 13.26 0.13 3.82
N SER A 89 13.87 1.16 4.40
CA SER A 89 13.51 2.55 4.13
C SER A 89 14.41 3.13 3.04
N VAL A 90 13.81 3.91 2.15
CA VAL A 90 14.47 4.52 0.99
C VAL A 90 14.08 5.99 0.94
N SER A 91 15.08 6.86 0.85
CA SER A 91 14.87 8.30 0.73
C SER A 91 14.40 8.67 -0.68
N GLU A 92 13.66 9.78 -0.78
CA GLU A 92 13.18 10.30 -2.06
C GLU A 92 14.34 10.78 -2.96
N GLU A 93 15.43 11.28 -2.38
CA GLU A 93 16.59 11.74 -3.17
C GLU A 93 17.29 10.60 -3.90
N LYS A 94 17.43 9.45 -3.23
CA LYS A 94 18.13 8.28 -3.77
C LYS A 94 17.22 7.47 -4.69
N CYS A 95 15.97 7.23 -4.28
CA CYS A 95 14.95 6.44 -5.01
C CYS A 95 15.48 5.15 -5.65
N GLU A 96 16.49 4.51 -5.05
CA GLU A 96 17.20 3.39 -5.65
C GLU A 96 17.53 2.33 -4.61
N VAL A 97 17.29 1.06 -4.97
CA VAL A 97 17.48 -0.12 -4.13
C VAL A 97 18.17 -1.23 -4.94
N PRO A 98 19.07 -2.05 -4.37
CA PRO A 98 19.59 -3.24 -5.03
C PRO A 98 18.49 -4.25 -5.38
N THR A 99 18.54 -4.84 -6.57
CA THR A 99 17.63 -5.92 -6.97
C THR A 99 17.85 -7.20 -6.17
N VAL A 100 16.77 -7.93 -5.89
CA VAL A 100 16.79 -9.30 -5.36
C VAL A 100 16.39 -10.33 -6.43
N THR A 101 16.29 -9.92 -7.70
CA THR A 101 16.02 -10.82 -8.84
C THR A 101 17.06 -11.94 -8.99
N GLY A 102 18.31 -11.70 -8.58
CA GLY A 102 19.35 -12.72 -8.53
C GLY A 102 19.11 -13.79 -7.45
N VAL A 103 18.33 -13.47 -6.40
CA VAL A 103 17.99 -14.38 -5.30
C VAL A 103 16.70 -15.14 -5.64
N TRP A 104 15.63 -14.44 -6.03
CA TRP A 104 14.37 -15.05 -6.46
C TRP A 104 13.94 -14.52 -7.81
N ARG A 105 13.67 -15.43 -8.76
CA ARG A 105 13.21 -15.07 -10.10
C ARG A 105 11.84 -14.37 -10.10
N THR A 106 11.01 -14.61 -9.08
CA THR A 106 9.70 -13.96 -8.91
C THR A 106 9.82 -12.45 -8.65
N ALA A 107 10.94 -12.00 -8.07
CA ALA A 107 11.17 -10.58 -7.78
C ALA A 107 11.16 -9.69 -9.03
N ASN A 108 11.45 -10.25 -10.21
CA ASN A 108 11.46 -9.49 -11.47
C ASN A 108 10.14 -8.74 -11.71
N TRP A 109 9.00 -9.40 -11.48
CA TRP A 109 7.68 -8.78 -11.70
C TRP A 109 7.35 -7.76 -10.60
N HIS A 110 7.58 -8.11 -9.34
CA HIS A 110 7.29 -7.22 -8.21
C HIS A 110 8.14 -5.95 -8.24
N GLU A 111 9.43 -6.06 -8.58
CA GLU A 111 10.32 -4.89 -8.71
C GLU A 111 9.89 -3.97 -9.86
N ARG A 112 9.40 -4.52 -10.98
CA ARG A 112 8.84 -3.74 -12.08
C ARG A 112 7.53 -3.06 -11.72
N GLU A 113 6.67 -3.72 -10.95
CA GLU A 113 5.44 -3.15 -10.43
C GLU A 113 5.72 -1.92 -9.55
N ILE A 114 6.64 -2.07 -8.60
CA ILE A 114 7.06 -0.98 -7.71
C ILE A 114 7.67 0.17 -8.52
N TYR A 115 8.49 -0.13 -9.52
CA TYR A 115 9.04 0.90 -10.41
C TYR A 115 7.94 1.67 -11.15
N ASP A 116 6.94 0.98 -11.68
CA ASP A 116 5.87 1.62 -12.46
C ASP A 116 4.89 2.42 -11.59
N MET A 117 4.60 1.92 -10.38
CA MET A 117 3.61 2.54 -9.50
C MET A 117 4.18 3.61 -8.56
N MET A 118 5.41 3.41 -8.07
CA MET A 118 6.05 4.26 -7.07
C MET A 118 7.30 4.97 -7.60
N GLY A 119 7.88 4.51 -8.70
CA GLY A 119 9.08 5.11 -9.29
C GLY A 119 10.40 4.78 -8.58
N ILE A 120 10.41 3.75 -7.72
CA ILE A 120 11.64 3.28 -7.07
C ILE A 120 12.42 2.44 -8.09
N ARG A 121 13.69 2.78 -8.29
CA ARG A 121 14.57 2.10 -9.25
C ARG A 121 15.30 0.95 -8.58
N PHE A 122 15.46 -0.15 -9.32
CA PHE A 122 16.21 -1.32 -8.85
C PHE A 122 17.55 -1.45 -9.58
N ARG A 123 18.66 -1.30 -8.85
CA ARG A 123 20.02 -1.43 -9.40
C ARG A 123 20.32 -2.89 -9.73
N GLY A 124 20.75 -3.16 -10.96
CA GLY A 124 21.10 -4.51 -11.43
C GLY A 124 19.92 -5.33 -11.97
N HIS A 125 18.73 -4.74 -12.09
CA HIS A 125 17.56 -5.44 -12.64
C HIS A 125 17.74 -5.68 -14.16
N PRO A 126 17.45 -6.90 -14.68
CA PRO A 126 17.71 -7.24 -16.08
C PRO A 126 16.83 -6.50 -17.09
N ASP A 127 15.59 -6.15 -16.72
CA ASP A 127 14.65 -5.46 -17.61
C ASP A 127 13.66 -4.59 -16.83
N LEU A 128 14.10 -3.39 -16.44
CA LEU A 128 13.27 -2.45 -15.67
C LEU A 128 12.40 -1.61 -16.62
N ARG A 129 11.29 -2.19 -17.07
CA ARG A 129 10.26 -1.50 -17.86
C ARG A 129 8.92 -1.51 -17.14
N ARG A 130 8.09 -0.50 -17.43
CA ARG A 130 6.70 -0.40 -16.97
C ARG A 130 5.91 -1.65 -17.37
N ILE A 131 4.91 -2.01 -16.57
CA ILE A 131 4.10 -3.22 -16.78
C ILE A 131 2.60 -2.97 -16.70
N LEU A 132 2.17 -2.05 -15.86
CA LEU A 132 0.76 -1.74 -15.62
C LEU A 132 0.34 -0.51 -16.40
N MET A 133 1.17 0.53 -16.42
CA MET A 133 0.90 1.74 -17.16
C MET A 133 1.34 1.60 -18.62
N TRP A 134 0.63 2.33 -19.48
CA TRP A 134 0.96 2.49 -20.88
C TRP A 134 2.34 3.14 -21.07
N GLU A 135 2.91 2.86 -22.24
CA GLU A 135 4.22 3.37 -22.62
C GLU A 135 4.21 4.90 -22.71
N GLY A 136 5.13 5.56 -22.02
CA GLY A 136 5.23 7.02 -22.00
C GLY A 136 4.44 7.72 -20.89
N TYR A 137 3.77 7.00 -19.98
CA TYR A 137 3.13 7.64 -18.83
C TYR A 137 4.16 8.39 -17.97
N PRO A 138 3.97 9.69 -17.64
CA PRO A 138 4.99 10.49 -16.98
C PRO A 138 4.95 10.42 -15.45
N TYR A 139 3.89 9.87 -14.85
CA TYR A 139 3.66 9.89 -13.40
C TYR A 139 3.72 8.50 -12.76
N PHE A 140 3.59 8.48 -11.43
CA PHE A 140 3.61 7.30 -10.55
C PHE A 140 2.30 7.27 -9.73
N PRO A 141 1.30 6.47 -10.12
CA PRO A 141 -0.06 6.58 -9.58
C PRO A 141 -0.22 6.29 -8.08
N LEU A 142 0.60 5.41 -7.49
CA LEU A 142 0.43 5.00 -6.08
C LEU A 142 1.05 5.98 -5.08
N ARG A 143 1.80 7.00 -5.55
CA ARG A 143 2.31 8.04 -4.67
C ARG A 143 1.17 8.89 -4.12
N LYS A 144 1.25 9.25 -2.84
CA LYS A 144 0.22 10.05 -2.16
C LYS A 144 0.15 11.50 -2.66
N ASP A 145 1.17 12.00 -3.35
CA ASP A 145 1.14 13.29 -4.04
C ASP A 145 0.34 13.26 -5.36
N PHE A 146 -0.01 12.07 -5.85
CA PHE A 146 -0.76 11.92 -7.08
C PHE A 146 -2.28 12.04 -6.79
N PRO A 147 -3.00 12.97 -7.43
CA PRO A 147 -4.43 13.13 -7.21
C PRO A 147 -5.20 11.92 -7.76
N LEU A 148 -6.21 11.48 -7.02
CA LEU A 148 -7.06 10.35 -7.43
C LEU A 148 -7.74 10.56 -8.79
N ALA A 149 -8.05 11.82 -9.13
CA ALA A 149 -8.64 12.21 -10.40
C ALA A 149 -7.69 12.09 -11.61
N GLY A 150 -6.41 11.81 -11.38
CA GLY A 150 -5.36 11.88 -12.38
C GLY A 150 -4.85 13.30 -12.61
N LYS A 151 -3.62 13.40 -13.13
CA LYS A 151 -3.08 14.64 -13.70
C LYS A 151 -3.33 14.61 -15.22
N SER A 152 -3.71 15.74 -15.80
CA SER A 152 -3.82 15.84 -17.26
C SER A 152 -2.44 15.62 -17.88
N SER A 153 -2.38 14.75 -18.90
CA SER A 153 -1.16 14.47 -19.64
C SER A 153 -1.38 14.76 -21.12
N ASN A 154 -0.57 15.65 -21.68
CA ASN A 154 -0.62 16.05 -23.10
C ASN A 154 0.25 15.11 -23.94
N VAL A 155 0.00 13.80 -23.86
CA VAL A 155 0.71 12.83 -24.70
C VAL A 155 -0.11 12.63 -25.98
N PRO A 156 0.43 12.94 -27.17
CA PRO A 156 -0.30 12.73 -28.41
C PRO A 156 -0.60 11.23 -28.60
N GLU A 157 -1.80 10.92 -29.14
CA GLU A 157 -2.35 9.59 -29.43
C GLU A 157 -3.09 8.81 -28.34
N VAL A 158 -3.10 9.25 -27.08
CA VAL A 158 -3.88 8.53 -26.05
C VAL A 158 -5.13 9.29 -25.66
N ALA A 159 -6.26 8.64 -25.99
CA ALA A 159 -7.59 9.18 -25.81
C ALA A 159 -7.93 9.30 -24.32
N PHE A 160 -8.39 10.50 -23.96
CA PHE A 160 -8.98 10.91 -22.67
C PHE A 160 -8.00 11.17 -21.51
N THR A 161 -7.78 12.45 -21.19
CA THR A 161 -7.22 12.85 -19.87
C THR A 161 -7.84 14.15 -19.34
N GLU A 162 -9.15 14.35 -19.49
CA GLU A 162 -9.81 15.28 -18.57
C GLU A 162 -9.79 14.63 -17.18
N PRO A 163 -9.36 15.34 -16.11
CA PRO A 163 -9.40 14.80 -14.76
C PRO A 163 -10.78 14.28 -14.46
N ALA A 164 -10.87 13.06 -13.92
CA ALA A 164 -12.17 12.52 -13.54
C ALA A 164 -12.84 13.53 -12.58
N PRO A 165 -14.06 14.00 -12.88
CA PRO A 165 -14.70 15.00 -12.03
C PRO A 165 -14.83 14.40 -10.62
N MET A 166 -14.10 15.00 -9.65
CA MET A 166 -14.16 14.65 -8.21
C MET A 166 -15.53 15.00 -7.58
N ALA A 167 -16.53 15.27 -8.41
CA ALA A 167 -17.84 15.77 -8.03
C ALA A 167 -18.66 14.65 -7.40
N GLY A 168 -18.43 14.40 -6.10
CA GLY A 168 -19.41 13.82 -5.18
C GLY A 168 -20.18 12.62 -5.71
N GLY A 169 -19.53 11.80 -6.55
CA GLY A 169 -20.18 10.67 -7.19
C GLY A 169 -20.60 9.68 -6.10
N PRO A 170 -21.64 8.87 -6.32
CA PRO A 170 -22.10 7.91 -5.32
C PRO A 170 -21.03 6.88 -4.88
N PHE A 171 -19.86 6.86 -5.53
CA PHE A 171 -18.72 5.99 -5.28
C PHE A 171 -17.58 6.66 -4.48
N THR A 172 -17.60 7.98 -4.28
CA THR A 172 -16.46 8.70 -3.70
C THR A 172 -16.60 8.80 -2.19
N THR A 173 -15.69 8.17 -1.45
CA THR A 173 -15.66 8.25 0.00
C THR A 173 -15.07 9.56 0.48
N ILE A 174 -15.70 10.21 1.45
CA ILE A 174 -15.22 11.45 2.07
C ILE A 174 -14.29 11.09 3.23
N ALA A 175 -13.00 11.44 3.12
CA ALA A 175 -12.06 11.25 4.22
C ALA A 175 -12.41 12.18 5.40
N GLY A 176 -12.42 11.65 6.63
CA GLY A 176 -12.69 12.43 7.85
C GLY A 176 -14.16 12.47 8.32
N GLY A 177 -15.07 11.73 7.68
CA GLY A 177 -16.43 11.56 8.19
C GLY A 177 -16.46 10.85 9.55
N LYS A 178 -17.40 11.25 10.43
CA LYS A 178 -17.53 10.76 11.82
C LYS A 178 -17.67 9.23 11.90
N ASP A 179 -18.43 8.64 10.98
CA ASP A 179 -18.75 7.21 10.95
C ASP A 179 -18.66 6.67 9.52
N ALA A 180 -18.66 5.34 9.35
CA ALA A 180 -18.58 4.68 8.04
C ALA A 180 -19.72 5.11 7.10
N VAL A 181 -20.93 5.33 7.63
CA VAL A 181 -22.12 5.80 6.87
C VAL A 181 -21.92 7.20 6.30
N ALA A 182 -21.26 8.09 7.05
CA ALA A 182 -20.95 9.44 6.59
C ALA A 182 -19.75 9.47 5.62
N ARG A 183 -18.89 8.45 5.67
CA ARG A 183 -17.72 8.32 4.81
C ARG A 183 -18.04 7.68 3.48
N GLU A 184 -18.90 6.65 3.45
CA GLU A 184 -19.24 5.95 2.22
C GLU A 184 -20.73 6.11 1.89
N PRO A 185 -21.08 6.75 0.75
CA PRO A 185 -22.47 6.93 0.33
C PRO A 185 -23.24 5.62 0.09
N ARG A 186 -22.54 4.47 0.08
CA ARG A 186 -23.07 3.14 -0.20
C ARG A 186 -23.20 2.21 1.00
N VAL A 187 -22.89 2.66 2.22
CA VAL A 187 -23.07 1.80 3.39
C VAL A 187 -24.54 1.39 3.48
N ARG A 188 -24.81 0.08 3.37
CA ARG A 188 -26.14 -0.47 3.61
C ARG A 188 -26.42 -0.40 5.10
N ILE A 189 -27.35 0.45 5.49
CA ILE A 189 -27.83 0.54 6.86
C ILE A 189 -28.85 -0.59 7.07
N PRO A 190 -28.65 -1.52 8.02
CA PRO A 190 -29.67 -2.50 8.37
C PRO A 190 -30.93 -1.78 8.85
N GLU A 191 -32.12 -2.19 8.38
CA GLU A 191 -33.42 -1.56 8.71
C GLU A 191 -33.74 -1.51 10.22
N THR A 192 -33.02 -2.25 11.05
CA THR A 192 -33.36 -2.42 12.46
C THR A 192 -33.10 -1.19 13.35
N ASP A 193 -32.35 -0.18 12.86
CA ASP A 193 -32.01 1.03 13.63
C ASP A 193 -32.66 2.34 13.11
N SER A 194 -33.48 2.27 12.06
CA SER A 194 -34.04 3.48 11.43
C SER A 194 -35.03 4.23 12.32
N LEU A 195 -35.66 3.56 13.29
CA LEU A 195 -36.56 4.22 14.25
C LEU A 195 -35.80 5.03 15.31
N GLU A 196 -34.63 4.56 15.77
CA GLU A 196 -33.81 5.32 16.74
C GLU A 196 -32.99 6.43 16.07
N LEU A 197 -32.55 6.26 14.82
CA LEU A 197 -31.78 7.27 14.11
C LEU A 197 -32.65 8.46 13.66
N ASN A 198 -33.88 8.21 13.18
CA ASN A 198 -34.83 9.27 12.81
C ASN A 198 -35.23 10.12 14.02
N ALA A 199 -35.39 9.50 15.20
CA ALA A 199 -35.65 10.20 16.46
C ALA A 199 -34.46 11.07 16.93
N ARG A 200 -33.25 10.81 16.44
CA ARG A 200 -32.03 11.59 16.70
C ARG A 200 -31.85 12.75 15.71
N VAL A 201 -32.27 12.58 14.45
CA VAL A 201 -32.24 13.62 13.41
C VAL A 201 -33.31 14.68 13.64
N GLU A 202 -34.49 14.32 14.14
CA GLU A 202 -35.55 15.28 14.50
C GLU A 202 -35.17 16.21 15.66
N ARG A 203 -34.20 15.85 16.51
CA ARG A 203 -33.74 16.68 17.64
C ARG A 203 -32.65 17.69 17.28
N ARG A 204 -32.19 17.71 16.02
CA ARG A 204 -31.15 18.63 15.56
C ARG A 204 -31.68 19.57 14.48
N GLN A 205 -32.40 20.59 14.94
CA GLN A 205 -32.86 21.73 14.13
C GLN A 205 -31.67 22.45 13.44
N ASP A 206 -30.48 22.39 14.04
CA ASP A 206 -29.23 23.01 13.58
C ASP A 206 -28.72 22.49 12.22
N ILE A 207 -29.08 21.26 11.84
CA ILE A 207 -28.64 20.67 10.56
C ILE A 207 -29.57 21.04 9.41
N LYS A 208 -30.86 21.31 9.68
CA LYS A 208 -31.85 21.73 8.66
C LYS A 208 -31.60 23.17 8.19
N ASP A 209 -31.14 24.04 9.07
CA ASP A 209 -30.89 25.46 8.77
C ASP A 209 -29.61 25.71 7.96
N ALA A 210 -28.66 24.75 7.94
CA ALA A 210 -27.34 24.94 7.31
C ALA A 210 -27.25 24.48 5.84
N HIS A 211 -28.14 23.58 5.36
CA HIS A 211 -27.90 22.88 4.09
C HIS A 211 -29.04 22.83 3.06
N GLY A 212 -30.19 23.48 3.28
CA GLY A 212 -31.24 23.61 2.26
C GLY A 212 -31.91 22.28 1.85
N GLU A 213 -33.15 22.35 1.38
CA GLU A 213 -34.09 21.21 1.25
C GLU A 213 -33.75 20.15 0.16
N ASN A 214 -32.52 20.02 -0.30
CA ASN A 214 -32.17 19.13 -1.42
C ASN A 214 -31.46 17.82 -1.02
N PHE A 215 -31.42 17.46 0.27
CA PHE A 215 -30.92 16.15 0.71
C PHE A 215 -32.05 15.32 1.35
N GLY A 216 -32.65 14.45 0.53
CA GLY A 216 -33.53 13.37 1.00
C GLY A 216 -32.84 12.00 0.83
N PRO A 217 -33.21 10.99 1.64
CA PRO A 217 -32.69 9.64 1.47
C PRO A 217 -33.08 9.10 0.09
N GLY A 218 -32.14 8.37 -0.54
CA GLY A 218 -32.35 7.76 -1.85
C GLY A 218 -33.57 6.81 -1.89
N PRO A 219 -34.02 6.43 -3.09
CA PRO A 219 -35.27 5.68 -3.27
C PRO A 219 -35.27 4.38 -2.48
N ILE A 220 -36.36 4.17 -1.73
CA ILE A 220 -36.61 2.98 -0.90
C ILE A 220 -37.21 1.91 -1.82
N GLU A 221 -36.52 0.78 -2.01
CA GLU A 221 -37.09 -0.38 -2.70
C GLU A 221 -37.95 -1.22 -1.74
N PRO A 222 -39.20 -1.56 -2.09
CA PRO A 222 -40.01 -2.47 -1.29
C PRO A 222 -39.49 -3.91 -1.43
N LYS A 223 -39.24 -4.57 -0.29
CA LYS A 223 -38.93 -6.00 -0.23
C LYS A 223 -40.05 -6.85 -0.82
N LYS A 224 -39.69 -7.83 -1.65
CA LYS A 224 -40.49 -9.04 -1.91
C LYS A 224 -40.28 -10.05 -0.80
#